data_AF-A0A0S8ICC1-F1
#
_entry.id   AF-A0A0S8ICC1-F1
#
_cell.length_a   1.000
_cell.length_b   1.000
_cell.length_c   1.000
_cell.angle_alpha   90.00
_cell.angle_beta   90.00
_cell.angle_gamma   90.00
#
_symmetry.space_group_name_H-M   'P 1'
#
loop_
_entity.id
_entity.type
_entity.pdbx_description
1 polymer ?
#
loop_
_entity_poly.entity_id
_entity_poly.type
_entity_poly.pdbx_seq_one_letter_code
_entity_poly.pdbx_strand_id
1 'polypeptide(L)' 'MYNVRCGISRKDDTLPARFLTLKHEGEGLNPNLPPLGELLYDYYKFRGWNEEGIPTPEKLKELGL' A
#
# COMPACT_ATOMS: atom_id res chain seq x y z
N MET A 1 -9.74 3.81 -14.12
CA MET A 1 -8.54 4.07 -13.29
C MET A 1 -7.41 4.68 -14.12
N TYR A 2 -6.96 5.90 -13.82
CA TYR A 2 -5.91 6.59 -14.61
C TYR A 2 -4.50 6.09 -14.29
N ASN A 3 -4.04 6.17 -13.03
CA ASN A 3 -2.67 5.78 -12.66
C ASN A 3 -2.32 4.33 -13.03
N VAL A 4 -3.26 3.40 -12.84
CA VAL A 4 -3.11 2.00 -13.27
C VAL A 4 -2.90 1.89 -14.78
N ARG A 5 -3.62 2.68 -15.59
CA ARG A 5 -3.40 2.75 -17.05
C ARG A 5 -2.04 3.34 -17.42
N CYS A 6 -1.47 4.16 -16.55
CA CYS A 6 -0.10 4.68 -16.69
C CYS A 6 0.98 3.70 -16.17
N GLY A 7 0.60 2.51 -15.69
CA GLY A 7 1.52 1.46 -15.25
C GLY A 7 1.90 1.49 -13.77
N ILE A 8 1.22 2.31 -12.96
CA ILE A 8 1.39 2.32 -11.50
C ILE A 8 0.72 1.09 -10.88
N SER A 9 1.44 0.40 -10.00
CA SER A 9 0.96 -0.75 -9.24
C SER A 9 1.57 -0.82 -7.84
N ARG A 10 1.32 -1.90 -7.10
CA ARG A 10 1.86 -2.15 -5.76
C ARG A 10 3.36 -1.90 -5.61
N LYS A 11 4.16 -2.12 -6.65
CA LYS A 11 5.61 -1.87 -6.62
C LYS A 11 5.96 -0.39 -6.36
N ASP A 12 5.05 0.51 -6.72
CA ASP A 12 5.21 1.96 -6.61
C ASP A 12 4.63 2.50 -5.28
N ASP A 13 3.75 1.73 -4.63
CA ASP A 13 3.14 2.04 -3.33
C ASP A 13 4.12 1.76 -2.18
N THR A 14 5.20 2.54 -2.12
CA THR A 14 6.27 2.35 -1.14
C THR A 14 6.66 3.64 -0.42
N LEU A 15 7.45 3.50 0.63
CA LEU A 15 8.04 4.61 1.38
C LEU A 15 9.52 4.78 0.99
N PRO A 16 10.09 5.98 1.17
CA PRO A 16 11.53 6.17 1.07
C PRO A 16 12.28 5.16 1.96
N ALA A 17 13.38 4.60 1.44
CA ALA A 17 14.12 3.50 2.09
C ALA A 17 14.45 3.76 3.56
N ARG A 18 14.71 5.02 3.94
CA ARG A 18 14.95 5.42 5.34
C ARG A 18 13.88 4.91 6.30
N PHE A 19 12.60 5.00 5.93
CA PHE A 19 11.49 4.55 6.77
C PHE A 19 11.36 3.03 6.84
N LEU A 20 11.97 2.31 5.90
CA LEU A 20 11.89 0.85 5.78
C LEU A 20 13.14 0.13 6.27
N THR A 21 14.22 0.86 6.57
CA THR A 21 15.51 0.26 6.95
C THR A 21 16.14 0.86 8.19
N LEU A 22 15.90 2.14 8.50
CA LEU A 22 16.53 2.81 9.63
C LEU A 22 15.60 2.79 10.85
N LYS A 23 15.96 2.01 11.87
CA LYS A 23 15.24 1.99 13.13
C LYS A 23 15.38 3.34 13.85
N HIS A 24 14.33 3.73 14.55
CA HIS A 24 14.39 4.90 15.42
C HIS A 24 15.24 4.60 16.67
N GLU A 25 16.10 5.55 17.03
CA GLU A 25 16.96 5.47 18.21
C GLU A 25 16.64 6.65 19.14
N GLY A 26 16.40 6.35 20.42
CA GLY A 26 16.07 7.33 21.45
C GLY A 26 15.13 6.77 22.51
N GLU A 27 15.17 7.35 23.73
CA GLU A 27 14.25 6.96 24.79
C GLU A 27 12.80 7.25 24.40
N GLY A 28 11.91 6.28 24.64
CA GLY A 28 10.48 6.39 24.32
C GLY A 28 10.11 6.18 22.84
N LEU A 29 11.08 5.92 21.96
CA LEU A 29 10.80 5.64 20.55
C LEU A 29 10.60 4.15 20.29
N ASN A 30 9.69 3.84 19.37
CA ASN A 30 9.49 2.47 18.89
C ASN A 30 10.55 2.15 17.82
N PRO A 31 11.42 1.16 18.04
CA PRO A 31 12.47 0.80 17.08
C PRO A 31 11.94 -0.08 15.92
N ASN A 32 10.68 -0.50 15.95
CA ASN A 32 10.11 -1.36 14.92
C ASN A 32 9.90 -0.59 13.62
N LEU A 33 10.35 -1.20 12.53
CA LEU A 33 10.05 -0.74 11.18
C LEU A 33 8.59 -1.09 10.85
N PRO A 34 7.91 -0.28 10.03
CA PRO A 34 6.52 -0.55 9.68
C PRO A 34 6.44 -1.85 8.86
N PRO A 35 5.49 -2.76 9.18
CA PRO A 35 5.24 -3.96 8.38
C PRO A 35 4.48 -3.58 7.09
N LEU A 36 5.11 -2.80 6.22
CA LEU A 36 4.44 -2.14 5.08
C LEU A 36 3.71 -3.12 4.18
N GLY A 37 4.26 -4.32 3.94
CA GLY A 37 3.64 -5.34 3.11
C GLY A 37 2.28 -5.82 3.65
N GLU A 38 2.18 -6.02 4.97
CA GLU A 38 0.94 -6.43 5.65
C GLU A 38 -0.07 -5.29 5.64
N LEU A 39 0.39 -4.06 5.96
CA LEU A 39 -0.45 -2.87 5.93
C LEU A 39 -1.07 -2.62 4.54
N LEU A 40 -0.28 -2.79 3.48
CA LEU A 40 -0.77 -2.66 2.09
C LEU A 40 -1.77 -3.76 1.74
N TYR A 41 -1.51 -5.01 2.16
CA TYR A 41 -2.44 -6.11 1.93
C TYR A 41 -3.80 -5.85 2.59
N ASP A 42 -3.79 -5.47 3.87
CA ASP A 42 -5.02 -5.14 4.61
C ASP A 42 -5.74 -3.94 3.98
N TYR A 43 -4.98 -2.94 3.56
CA TYR A 43 -5.52 -1.76 2.88
C TYR A 43 -6.20 -2.12 1.55
N TYR A 44 -5.56 -2.90 0.69
CA TYR A 44 -6.14 -3.32 -0.59
C TYR A 44 -7.38 -4.17 -0.39
N LYS A 45 -7.33 -5.12 0.54
CA LYS A 45 -8.49 -5.94 0.90
C LYS A 45 -9.65 -5.07 1.36
N PHE A 46 -9.40 -4.10 2.25
CA PHE A 46 -10.42 -3.15 2.72
C PHE A 46 -10.99 -2.30 1.59
N ARG A 47 -10.15 -1.89 0.62
CA ARG A 47 -10.57 -1.09 -0.54
C ARG A 47 -11.29 -1.88 -1.63
N GLY A 48 -11.32 -3.21 -1.57
CA GLY A 48 -11.82 -4.07 -2.64
C GLY A 48 -10.90 -4.05 -3.86
N TRP A 49 -9.59 -4.03 -3.62
CA TRP A 49 -8.53 -4.07 -4.63
C TRP A 49 -7.82 -5.42 -4.56
N ASN A 50 -7.19 -5.81 -5.65
CA ASN A 50 -6.39 -7.04 -5.70
C ASN A 50 -4.99 -6.83 -5.08
N GLU A 51 -4.20 -7.90 -5.01
CA GLU A 51 -2.85 -7.88 -4.44
C GLU A 51 -1.87 -6.99 -5.20
N GLU A 52 -2.17 -6.58 -6.43
CA GLU A 52 -1.37 -5.66 -7.25
C GLU A 52 -1.73 -4.18 -7.03
N GLY A 53 -2.67 -3.88 -6.11
CA GLY A 53 -3.14 -2.53 -5.84
C GLY A 53 -4.14 -2.01 -6.89
N ILE A 54 -4.80 -2.92 -7.63
CA ILE A 54 -5.74 -2.57 -8.70
C ILE A 54 -7.18 -2.82 -8.23
N PRO A 55 -8.11 -1.84 -8.34
CA PRO A 55 -9.51 -2.07 -8.01
C PRO A 55 -10.11 -3.24 -8.79
N THR A 56 -10.85 -4.12 -8.10
CA THR A 56 -11.46 -5.27 -8.76
C THR A 56 -12.65 -4.84 -9.64
N PRO A 57 -13.06 -5.66 -10.62
CA PRO A 57 -14.25 -5.38 -11.44
C PRO A 57 -15.52 -5.15 -10.61
N GLU A 58 -15.68 -5.89 -9.50
CA GLU A 58 -16.81 -5.75 -8.58
C GLU A 58 -16.81 -4.35 -7.95
N LYS A 59 -15.63 -3.87 -7.51
CA LYS A 59 -15.49 -2.55 -6.92
C LYS A 59 -15.73 -1.42 -7.92
N LEU A 60 -15.27 -1.59 -9.16
CA LEU A 60 -15.53 -0.62 -10.24
C LEU A 60 -17.02 -0.53 -10.55
N LYS A 61 -17.70 -1.69 -10.66
CA LYS A 61 -19.14 -1.75 -10.86
C LYS A 61 -19.92 -1.12 -9.70
N GLU A 62 -19.53 -1.38 -8.45
CA GLU A 62 -20.12 -0.76 -7.24
C GLU A 62 -20.07 0.78 -7.32
N LEU A 63 -18.98 1.33 -7.86
CA LEU A 63 -18.74 2.77 -7.95
C LEU A 63 -19.21 3.41 -9.28
N GLY A 64 -19.71 2.61 -10.23
CA GLY A 64 -20.14 3.09 -11.55
C GLY A 64 -18.98 3.57 -12.45
N LEU A 65 -17.80 2.95 -12.33
CA LEU A 65 -16.56 3.30 -13.04
C LEU A 65 -16.11 2.23 -14.04
#